data_AF-A0A1S2FVR3-F1
#
_entry.id   AF-A0A1S2FVR3-F1
#
_cell.length_a   1.000
_cell.length_b   1.000
_cell.length_c   1.000
_cell.angle_alpha   90.00
_cell.angle_beta   90.00
_cell.angle_gamma   90.00
#
_symmetry.space_group_name_H-M   'P 1'
#
loop_
_entity.id
_entity.type
_entity.pdbx_description
1 polymer ?
#
loop_
_entity_poly.entity_id
_entity_poly.type
_entity_poly.pdbx_seq_one_letter_code
_entity_poly.pdbx_strand_id
1 'polypeptide(L)'
;MNTLAERLRYAMEVLPPKKIKGVELARAVGVKPPSVSDWLSGKSKTMEGENLLRASKFLNVNPSWLASGTGEIQSSTRDKFKQLDIEEFKKKYNISDSDEALLFSTIIEKPFIPSSKRWVPVKAYSKMGMDGYFTDMGYEGNAGDGYVPTHSAGPRAYGIKGTGDSMFPAIRNGWYVVCDPDAELVPNEFVQ
;
A
#
# COMPACT_ATOMS: atom_id res chain seq x y z
N MET A 1 -0.07 23.14 26.60
CA MET A 1 0.04 21.80 27.23
C MET A 1 1.40 21.72 27.88
N ASN A 2 1.43 21.81 29.20
CA ASN A 2 2.66 22.10 29.92
C ASN A 2 3.34 20.82 30.42
N THR A 3 2.57 19.74 30.63
CA THR A 3 3.09 18.49 31.18
C THR A 3 3.03 17.32 30.18
N LEU A 4 3.90 16.33 30.38
CA LEU A 4 3.87 15.06 29.65
C LEU A 4 2.51 14.36 29.79
N ALA A 5 1.95 14.35 31.01
CA ALA A 5 0.66 13.73 31.30
C ALA A 5 -0.49 14.35 30.49
N GLU A 6 -0.53 15.69 30.38
CA GLU A 6 -1.51 16.39 29.54
C GLU A 6 -1.37 16.03 28.06
N ARG A 7 -0.14 16.06 27.53
CA ARG A 7 0.12 15.72 26.13
C ARG A 7 -0.26 14.28 25.81
N LEU A 8 0.05 13.36 26.72
CA LEU A 8 -0.28 11.94 26.56
C LEU A 8 -1.81 11.71 26.59
N ARG A 9 -2.54 12.36 27.51
CA ARG A 9 -4.02 12.28 27.55
C ARG A 9 -4.64 12.85 26.28
N TYR A 10 -4.19 14.01 25.83
CA TYR A 10 -4.67 14.61 24.59
C TYR A 10 -4.46 13.67 23.39
N ALA A 11 -3.28 13.04 23.29
CA ALA A 11 -2.98 12.10 22.24
C ALA A 11 -3.80 10.79 22.30
N MET A 12 -4.29 10.40 23.48
CA MET A 12 -5.10 9.19 23.65
C MET A 12 -6.61 9.42 23.49
N GLU A 13 -7.09 10.63 23.79
CA GLU A 13 -8.52 10.92 23.85
C GLU A 13 -9.03 11.80 22.71
N VAL A 14 -8.21 12.74 22.21
CA VAL A 14 -8.66 13.77 21.27
C VAL A 14 -8.18 13.50 19.85
N LEU A 15 -6.94 13.04 19.67
CA LEU A 15 -6.38 12.76 18.34
C LEU A 15 -7.02 11.57 17.61
N PRO A 16 -7.19 10.38 18.23
CA PRO A 16 -7.73 9.23 17.53
C PRO A 16 -9.26 9.30 17.43
N PRO A 17 -9.88 8.73 16.36
CA PRO A 17 -11.33 8.66 16.22
C PRO A 17 -11.99 7.80 17.32
N LYS A 18 -11.21 6.93 17.96
CA LYS A 18 -11.63 6.09 19.09
C LYS A 18 -10.66 6.28 20.25
N LYS A 19 -11.20 6.57 21.43
CA LYS A 19 -10.42 6.74 22.67
C LYS A 19 -9.60 5.47 22.97
N ILE A 20 -8.30 5.66 23.15
CA ILE A 20 -7.34 4.61 23.46
C ILE A 20 -7.26 4.44 24.99
N LYS A 21 -7.31 3.19 25.47
CA LYS A 21 -7.18 2.91 26.91
C LYS A 21 -5.71 2.75 27.30
N GLY A 22 -5.35 3.13 28.54
CA GLY A 22 -3.96 3.01 29.03
C GLY A 22 -3.39 1.58 28.98
N VAL A 23 -4.24 0.55 29.10
CA VAL A 23 -3.85 -0.86 28.95
C VAL A 23 -3.44 -1.19 27.52
N GLU A 24 -4.10 -0.59 26.52
CA GLU A 24 -3.76 -0.80 25.11
C GLU A 24 -2.41 -0.16 24.79
N LEU A 25 -2.18 1.07 25.28
CA LEU A 25 -0.89 1.73 25.16
C LEU A 25 0.23 0.92 25.83
N ALA A 26 -0.02 0.37 27.03
CA ALA A 26 0.98 -0.44 27.75
C ALA A 26 1.41 -1.66 26.93
N ARG A 27 0.43 -2.37 26.32
CA ARG A 27 0.69 -3.51 25.44
C ARG A 27 1.46 -3.10 24.19
N ALA A 28 1.12 -1.97 23.56
CA ALA A 28 1.78 -1.49 22.36
C ALA A 28 3.23 -1.04 22.61
N VAL A 29 3.50 -0.45 23.77
CA VAL A 29 4.84 0.02 24.16
C VAL A 29 5.69 -1.12 24.73
N GLY A 30 5.08 -2.21 25.18
CA GLY A 30 5.78 -3.34 25.81
C GLY A 30 6.09 -3.12 27.29
N VAL A 31 5.32 -2.26 27.97
CA VAL A 31 5.48 -1.95 29.39
C VAL A 31 4.32 -2.49 30.21
N LYS A 32 4.50 -2.60 31.54
CA LYS A 32 3.41 -2.99 32.43
C LYS A 32 2.39 -1.86 32.55
N PRO A 33 1.08 -2.14 32.70
CA PRO A 33 0.04 -1.11 32.85
C PRO A 33 0.30 -0.05 33.94
N PRO A 34 0.90 -0.38 35.10
CA PRO A 34 1.26 0.63 36.11
C PRO A 34 2.23 1.69 35.59
N SER A 35 3.14 1.36 34.67
CA SER A 35 4.09 2.33 34.09
C SER A 35 3.35 3.42 33.31
N VAL A 36 2.32 3.06 32.55
CA VAL A 36 1.47 4.04 31.86
C VAL A 36 0.66 4.88 32.84
N SER A 37 0.18 4.28 33.92
CA SER A 37 -0.50 5.01 35.01
C SER A 37 0.43 6.03 35.68
N ASP A 38 1.72 5.71 35.85
CA ASP A 38 2.72 6.63 36.42
C ASP A 38 3.01 7.81 35.47
N TRP A 39 2.98 7.61 34.14
CA TRP A 39 3.07 8.69 33.15
C TRP A 39 1.82 9.57 33.15
N LEU A 40 0.63 8.96 33.20
CA LEU A 40 -0.64 9.67 33.18
C LEU A 40 -0.92 10.41 34.50
N SER A 41 -0.40 9.95 35.63
CA SER A 41 -0.54 10.63 36.92
C SER A 41 0.46 11.77 37.12
N GLY A 42 1.48 11.88 36.25
CA GLY A 42 2.53 12.88 36.36
C GLY A 42 3.62 12.55 37.40
N LYS A 43 3.58 11.35 37.99
CA LYS A 43 4.65 10.85 38.86
C LYS A 43 5.98 10.74 38.11
N SER A 44 5.91 10.36 36.85
CA SER A 44 7.04 10.41 35.90
C SER A 44 6.90 11.65 35.02
N LYS A 45 7.88 12.56 35.13
CA LYS A 45 7.87 13.87 34.44
C LYS A 45 8.47 13.81 33.03
N THR A 46 9.24 12.77 32.73
CA THR A 46 9.96 12.60 31.47
C THR A 46 9.71 11.21 30.90
N MET A 47 9.57 11.14 29.57
CA MET A 47 9.48 9.90 28.81
C MET A 47 10.52 10.00 27.71
N GLU A 48 11.53 9.12 27.76
CA GLU A 48 12.68 9.18 26.86
C GLU A 48 13.03 7.77 26.36
N GLY A 49 13.88 7.72 25.33
CA GLY A 49 14.39 6.48 24.77
C GLY A 49 13.33 5.65 24.05
N GLU A 50 13.44 4.32 24.21
CA GLU A 50 12.65 3.36 23.43
C GLU A 50 11.14 3.47 23.70
N ASN A 51 10.75 3.75 24.95
CA ASN A 51 9.35 3.88 25.34
C ASN A 51 8.69 5.07 24.66
N LEU A 52 9.40 6.20 24.54
CA LEU A 52 8.90 7.40 23.84
C LEU A 52 8.64 7.10 22.37
N LEU A 53 9.60 6.46 21.69
CA LEU A 53 9.48 6.14 20.26
C LEU A 53 8.36 5.14 19.97
N ARG A 54 8.20 4.12 20.83
CA ARG A 54 7.10 3.16 20.71
C ARG A 54 5.74 3.82 20.96
N ALA A 55 5.63 4.66 21.99
CA ALA A 55 4.40 5.36 22.31
C ALA A 55 4.02 6.36 21.21
N SER A 56 4.99 7.13 20.70
CA SER A 56 4.77 8.11 19.64
C SER A 56 4.34 7.44 18.34
N LYS A 57 4.93 6.29 17.99
CA LYS A 57 4.55 5.50 16.82
C LYS A 57 3.13 4.94 16.95
N PHE A 58 2.76 4.43 18.11
CA PHE A 58 1.42 3.90 18.34
C PHE A 58 0.34 4.99 18.31
N LEU A 59 0.65 6.17 18.85
CA LEU A 59 -0.26 7.33 18.89
C LEU A 59 -0.20 8.19 17.61
N ASN A 60 0.70 7.89 16.68
CA ASN A 60 0.97 8.67 15.46
C ASN A 60 1.28 10.16 15.74
N VAL A 61 2.10 10.42 16.76
CA VAL A 61 2.52 11.77 17.18
C VAL A 61 4.01 11.94 17.05
N ASN A 62 4.47 13.18 16.98
CA ASN A 62 5.89 13.50 16.99
C ASN A 62 6.52 13.16 18.36
N PRO A 63 7.62 12.38 18.41
CA PRO A 63 8.31 12.07 19.67
C PRO A 63 8.76 13.32 20.43
N SER A 64 9.28 14.33 19.73
CA SER A 64 9.74 15.59 20.32
C SER A 64 8.58 16.35 20.97
N TRP A 65 7.44 16.42 20.27
CA TRP A 65 6.25 17.05 20.84
C TRP A 65 5.76 16.28 22.08
N LEU A 66 5.73 14.95 22.05
CA LEU A 66 5.27 14.16 23.20
C LEU A 66 6.18 14.36 24.42
N ALA A 67 7.50 14.31 24.25
CA ALA A 67 8.48 14.45 25.32
C ALA A 67 8.56 15.87 25.90
N SER A 68 8.86 16.87 25.07
CA SER A 68 9.15 18.25 25.50
C SER A 68 8.01 19.23 25.26
N GLY A 69 7.01 18.87 24.45
CA GLY A 69 5.96 19.80 24.02
C GLY A 69 6.41 20.75 22.92
N THR A 70 7.58 20.53 22.33
CA THR A 70 8.14 21.37 21.26
C THR A 70 7.94 20.71 19.89
N GLY A 71 7.58 21.52 18.88
CA GLY A 71 7.33 21.06 17.51
C GLY A 71 5.87 20.72 17.21
N GLU A 72 5.64 20.15 16.03
CA GLU A 72 4.31 19.78 15.53
C GLU A 72 3.78 18.53 16.24
N ILE A 73 2.45 18.48 16.48
CA ILE A 73 1.79 17.39 17.22
C ILE A 73 1.92 16.05 16.48
N GLN A 74 1.69 16.05 15.17
CA GLN A 74 1.80 14.86 14.34
C GLN A 74 3.14 14.89 13.61
N SER A 75 3.87 13.78 13.60
CA SER A 75 4.96 13.61 12.65
C SER A 75 4.33 13.60 11.26
N SER A 76 4.74 14.51 10.38
CA SER A 76 4.33 14.59 8.98
C SER A 76 4.86 13.42 8.13
N THR A 77 4.72 12.19 8.66
CA THR A 77 4.93 10.90 7.99
C THR A 77 3.61 10.34 7.48
N ARG A 78 2.63 11.19 7.16
CA ARG A 78 1.94 10.97 5.90
C ARG A 78 2.93 11.43 4.86
N ASP A 79 3.49 10.51 4.09
CA ASP A 79 4.22 10.84 2.88
C ASP A 79 3.53 12.04 2.26
N LYS A 80 4.24 13.17 2.24
CA LYS A 80 3.82 14.31 1.45
C LYS A 80 3.90 13.79 0.02
N PHE A 81 2.87 13.10 -0.45
CA PHE A 81 2.51 13.13 -1.85
C PHE A 81 2.53 14.62 -2.15
N LYS A 82 3.51 15.05 -2.95
CA LYS A 82 3.55 16.44 -3.42
C LYS A 82 2.18 16.65 -4.01
N GLN A 83 1.36 17.44 -3.34
CA GLN A 83 0.10 17.87 -3.91
C GLN A 83 0.53 18.65 -5.14
N LEU A 84 0.34 18.05 -6.31
CA LEU A 84 0.75 18.64 -7.58
C LEU A 84 -0.11 19.89 -7.73
N ASP A 85 0.48 21.05 -7.53
CA ASP A 85 -0.15 22.30 -7.93
C ASP A 85 -0.15 22.33 -9.46
N ILE A 86 -1.32 22.07 -10.02
CA ILE A 86 -1.52 21.94 -11.47
C ILE A 86 -1.18 23.27 -12.16
N GLU A 87 -1.46 24.41 -11.52
CA GLU A 87 -1.23 25.74 -12.08
C GLU A 87 0.27 26.06 -12.11
N GLU A 88 0.99 25.76 -11.03
CA GLU A 88 2.44 25.95 -10.97
C GLU A 88 3.17 25.04 -11.97
N PHE A 89 2.71 23.80 -12.14
CA PHE A 89 3.21 22.87 -13.16
C PHE A 89 2.96 23.39 -14.58
N LYS A 90 1.73 23.82 -14.90
CA LYS A 90 1.38 24.39 -16.21
C LYS A 90 2.23 25.61 -16.54
N LYS A 91 2.42 26.51 -15.56
CA LYS A 91 3.25 27.71 -15.71
C LYS A 91 4.72 27.39 -15.93
N LYS A 92 5.27 26.41 -15.20
CA LYS A 92 6.67 25.98 -15.34
C LYS A 92 6.97 25.39 -16.71
N TYR A 93 6.03 24.63 -17.28
CA TYR A 93 6.19 23.95 -18.56
C TYR A 93 5.52 24.67 -19.74
N ASN A 94 5.02 25.88 -19.53
CA ASN A 94 4.40 26.74 -20.54
C ASN A 94 3.27 26.05 -21.34
N ILE A 95 2.44 25.28 -20.63
CA ILE A 95 1.34 24.51 -21.21
C ILE A 95 0.11 25.44 -21.31
N SER A 96 -0.37 25.68 -22.52
CA SER A 96 -1.59 26.46 -22.78
C SER A 96 -2.84 25.63 -22.46
N ASP A 97 -3.88 26.27 -21.91
CA ASP A 97 -5.19 25.65 -21.68
C ASP A 97 -5.98 25.37 -22.97
N SER A 98 -5.46 25.79 -24.12
CA SER A 98 -6.06 25.58 -25.44
C SER A 98 -5.76 24.17 -25.99
N ASP A 99 -6.64 23.23 -25.65
CA ASP A 99 -7.14 22.12 -26.47
C ASP A 99 -6.23 20.97 -26.97
N GLU A 100 -4.91 20.97 -26.76
CA GLU A 100 -4.08 19.77 -27.06
C GLU A 100 -3.65 18.96 -25.82
N ALA A 101 -3.61 19.55 -24.62
CA ALA A 101 -3.21 18.85 -23.40
C ALA A 101 -4.29 17.93 -22.81
N LEU A 102 -5.54 18.02 -23.29
CA LEU A 102 -6.67 17.21 -22.83
C LEU A 102 -6.75 15.83 -23.51
N LEU A 103 -5.91 15.53 -24.51
CA LEU A 103 -5.91 14.20 -25.15
C LEU A 103 -5.54 13.06 -24.17
N PHE A 104 -4.86 13.37 -23.07
CA PHE A 104 -4.55 12.41 -22.00
C PHE A 104 -5.73 12.16 -21.04
N SER A 105 -6.79 12.98 -21.10
CA SER A 105 -7.88 12.96 -20.10
C SER A 105 -9.12 12.16 -20.50
N THR A 106 -9.27 11.83 -21.78
CA THR A 106 -10.40 11.01 -22.26
C THR A 106 -10.12 9.52 -22.21
N ILE A 107 -8.89 9.11 -21.93
CA ILE A 107 -8.63 7.76 -21.44
C ILE A 107 -9.22 7.73 -20.04
N ILE A 108 -10.39 7.12 -19.90
CA ILE A 108 -10.88 6.67 -18.61
C ILE A 108 -9.90 5.58 -18.19
N GLU A 109 -8.75 5.99 -17.63
CA GLU A 109 -7.92 5.08 -16.87
C GLU A 109 -8.82 4.65 -15.71
N LYS A 110 -9.40 3.45 -15.86
CA LYS A 110 -10.13 2.76 -14.81
C LYS A 110 -9.31 2.99 -13.54
N PRO A 111 -9.87 3.63 -12.49
CA PRO A 111 -9.07 4.11 -11.39
C PRO A 111 -8.20 2.93 -10.94
N PHE A 112 -6.89 3.09 -11.11
CA PHE A 112 -5.93 2.14 -10.61
C PHE A 112 -6.03 2.22 -9.10
N ILE A 113 -7.01 1.50 -8.56
CA ILE A 113 -7.06 1.14 -7.18
C ILE A 113 -6.09 -0.04 -7.17
N PRO A 114 -4.85 0.13 -6.67
CA PRO A 114 -3.99 -1.02 -6.46
C PRO A 114 -4.75 -1.92 -5.48
N SER A 115 -5.47 -2.88 -6.04
CA SER A 115 -6.01 -3.99 -5.29
C SER A 115 -4.80 -4.57 -4.58
N SER A 116 -4.91 -4.67 -3.26
CA SER A 116 -3.90 -5.26 -2.38
C SER A 116 -3.16 -6.38 -3.11
N LYS A 117 -1.83 -6.27 -3.21
CA LYS A 117 -0.92 -7.21 -3.88
C LYS A 117 -1.51 -8.62 -3.90
N ARG A 118 -2.06 -9.03 -5.04
CA ARG A 118 -2.80 -10.27 -5.16
C ARG A 118 -1.89 -11.36 -5.68
N TRP A 119 -2.02 -12.54 -5.10
CA TRP A 119 -1.35 -13.74 -5.57
C TRP A 119 -2.30 -14.53 -6.46
N VAL A 120 -1.99 -14.61 -7.76
CA VAL A 120 -2.78 -15.35 -8.74
C VAL A 120 -2.20 -16.76 -8.91
N PRO A 121 -3.00 -17.82 -8.74
CA PRO A 121 -2.50 -19.20 -8.85
C PRO A 121 -2.16 -19.54 -10.30
N VAL A 122 -1.05 -20.24 -10.52
CA VAL A 122 -0.73 -20.83 -11.83
C VAL A 122 -1.53 -22.11 -11.99
N LYS A 123 -2.31 -22.19 -13.08
CA LYS A 123 -3.26 -23.29 -13.34
C LYS A 123 -2.98 -24.08 -14.60
N ALA A 124 -2.12 -23.61 -15.50
CA ALA A 124 -1.91 -24.31 -16.76
C ALA A 124 -0.49 -24.12 -17.33
N TYR A 125 -0.12 -25.06 -18.20
CA TYR A 125 1.04 -24.96 -19.08
C TYR A 125 0.55 -24.74 -20.51
N SER A 126 1.17 -23.80 -21.22
CA SER A 126 0.90 -23.54 -22.63
C SER A 126 2.20 -23.53 -23.41
N LYS A 127 2.32 -24.37 -24.44
CA LYS A 127 3.33 -24.21 -25.47
C LYS A 127 2.78 -23.24 -26.51
N MET A 128 3.43 -22.09 -26.65
CA MET A 128 2.95 -21.01 -27.51
C MET A 128 3.64 -21.11 -28.88
N GLY A 129 2.86 -21.19 -29.96
CA GLY A 129 3.34 -21.37 -31.34
C GLY A 129 2.37 -22.18 -32.20
N MET A 130 2.71 -22.42 -33.49
CA MET A 130 1.84 -23.19 -34.41
C MET A 130 1.62 -24.64 -33.94
N ASP A 131 2.63 -25.27 -33.32
CA ASP A 131 2.53 -26.62 -32.71
C ASP A 131 2.28 -26.53 -31.19
N GLY A 132 1.43 -25.57 -30.81
CA GLY A 132 1.09 -25.30 -29.42
C GLY A 132 0.18 -26.36 -28.81
N TYR A 133 0.30 -26.56 -27.51
CA TYR A 133 -0.63 -27.37 -26.73
C TYR A 133 -0.90 -26.69 -25.40
N PHE A 134 -2.10 -26.91 -24.88
CA PHE A 134 -2.53 -26.40 -23.58
C PHE A 134 -2.84 -27.57 -22.65
N THR A 135 -2.25 -27.56 -21.46
CA THR A 135 -2.47 -28.56 -20.43
C THR A 135 -2.96 -27.86 -19.17
N ASP A 136 -4.22 -28.11 -18.82
CA ASP A 136 -4.80 -27.70 -17.55
C ASP A 136 -4.21 -28.55 -16.41
N MET A 137 -3.78 -27.91 -15.33
CA MET A 137 -3.30 -28.59 -14.11
C MET A 137 -4.45 -29.02 -13.19
N GLY A 138 -5.69 -28.74 -13.58
CA GLY A 138 -6.90 -29.12 -12.85
C GLY A 138 -7.28 -28.11 -11.76
N TYR A 139 -8.58 -28.06 -11.46
CA TYR A 139 -9.16 -27.14 -10.48
C TYR A 139 -8.87 -27.49 -9.02
N GLU A 140 -8.37 -28.71 -8.74
CA GLU A 140 -8.36 -29.29 -7.38
C GLU A 140 -7.02 -29.16 -6.62
N GLY A 141 -6.01 -28.47 -7.15
CA GLY A 141 -4.66 -28.50 -6.56
C GLY A 141 -3.97 -27.13 -6.45
N ASN A 142 -4.03 -26.55 -5.26
CA ASN A 142 -3.06 -25.65 -4.59
C ASN A 142 -2.00 -24.93 -5.45
N ALA A 143 -2.41 -24.26 -6.52
CA ALA A 143 -1.56 -23.49 -7.45
C ALA A 143 -0.31 -24.28 -7.89
N GLY A 144 -0.49 -25.28 -8.76
CA GLY A 144 0.51 -26.29 -9.12
C GLY A 144 1.96 -25.78 -9.21
N ASP A 145 2.22 -24.73 -9.99
CA ASP A 145 3.55 -24.11 -10.17
C ASP A 145 3.74 -22.80 -9.38
N GLY A 146 2.96 -22.63 -8.30
CA GLY A 146 2.99 -21.48 -7.41
C GLY A 146 2.05 -20.34 -7.79
N TYR A 147 2.34 -19.15 -7.25
CA TYR A 147 1.51 -17.95 -7.39
C TYR A 147 2.31 -16.80 -8.01
N VAL A 148 1.66 -16.04 -8.90
CA VAL A 148 2.21 -14.83 -9.51
C VAL A 148 1.67 -13.59 -8.78
N PRO A 149 2.52 -12.73 -8.21
CA PRO A 149 2.07 -11.48 -7.62
C PRO A 149 1.67 -10.48 -8.71
N THR A 150 0.48 -9.88 -8.57
CA THR A 150 -0.06 -8.90 -9.51
C THR A 150 -0.85 -7.81 -8.79
N HIS A 151 -0.92 -6.65 -9.44
CA HIS A 151 -1.60 -5.46 -8.93
C HIS A 151 -2.98 -5.24 -9.55
N SER A 152 -3.22 -5.80 -10.75
CA SER A 152 -4.37 -5.44 -11.59
C SER A 152 -5.34 -6.60 -11.86
N ALA A 153 -5.04 -7.81 -11.38
CA ALA A 153 -5.79 -9.00 -11.78
C ALA A 153 -7.10 -9.19 -10.97
N GLY A 154 -8.17 -9.45 -11.69
CA GLY A 154 -9.53 -9.66 -11.22
C GLY A 154 -9.76 -10.99 -10.50
N PRO A 155 -10.92 -11.18 -9.84
CA PRO A 155 -11.31 -12.36 -9.05
C PRO A 155 -11.06 -13.71 -9.72
N ARG A 156 -11.21 -13.80 -11.05
CA ARG A 156 -11.11 -15.05 -11.80
C ARG A 156 -9.79 -15.20 -12.56
N ALA A 157 -8.83 -14.30 -12.35
CA ALA A 157 -7.54 -14.36 -13.01
C ALA A 157 -6.75 -15.62 -12.62
N TYR A 158 -5.97 -16.12 -13.58
CA TYR A 158 -5.14 -17.31 -13.43
C TYR A 158 -3.81 -17.15 -14.17
N GLY A 159 -2.78 -17.83 -13.68
CA GLY A 159 -1.45 -17.84 -14.28
C GLY A 159 -1.25 -19.01 -15.22
N ILE A 160 -0.48 -18.79 -16.28
CA ILE A 160 -0.10 -19.80 -17.26
C ILE A 160 1.40 -19.70 -17.47
N LYS A 161 2.09 -20.84 -17.47
CA LYS A 161 3.50 -20.86 -17.86
C LYS A 161 3.63 -21.10 -19.35
N GLY A 162 4.17 -20.10 -20.04
CA GLY A 162 4.48 -20.15 -21.46
C GLY A 162 5.78 -20.92 -21.71
N THR A 163 5.76 -21.83 -22.68
CA THR A 163 6.95 -22.55 -23.17
C THR A 163 7.05 -22.40 -24.68
N GLY A 164 8.27 -22.50 -25.22
CA GLY A 164 8.56 -22.30 -26.63
C GLY A 164 9.05 -20.89 -26.98
N ASP A 165 9.61 -20.75 -28.17
CA ASP A 165 10.27 -19.52 -28.63
C ASP A 165 9.48 -18.79 -29.72
N SER A 166 8.34 -19.34 -30.18
CA SER A 166 7.57 -18.77 -31.30
C SER A 166 6.98 -17.40 -31.01
N MET A 167 6.79 -17.03 -29.73
CA MET A 167 6.28 -15.71 -29.32
C MET A 167 7.42 -14.73 -28.98
N PHE A 168 8.69 -15.10 -29.20
CA PHE A 168 9.81 -14.19 -29.02
C PHE A 168 9.73 -13.02 -30.02
N PRO A 169 9.97 -11.76 -29.60
CA PRO A 169 10.47 -11.33 -28.30
C PRO A 169 9.39 -11.01 -27.24
N ALA A 170 8.10 -11.04 -27.62
CA ALA A 170 7.00 -10.61 -26.75
C ALA A 170 6.83 -11.49 -25.51
N ILE A 171 6.93 -12.80 -25.66
CA ILE A 171 6.88 -13.77 -24.56
C ILE A 171 8.04 -14.74 -24.74
N ARG A 172 8.86 -14.89 -23.70
CA ARG A 172 10.01 -15.78 -23.72
C ARG A 172 9.67 -17.12 -23.07
N ASN A 173 10.43 -18.14 -23.45
CA ASN A 173 10.33 -19.46 -22.84
C ASN A 173 10.48 -19.39 -21.31
N GLY A 174 9.55 -20.02 -20.60
CA GLY A 174 9.54 -20.10 -19.14
C GLY A 174 8.90 -18.90 -18.43
N TRP A 175 8.36 -17.93 -19.17
CA TRP A 175 7.63 -16.81 -18.58
C TRP A 175 6.26 -17.23 -18.06
N TYR A 176 5.82 -16.58 -16.98
CA TYR A 176 4.47 -16.70 -16.46
C TYR A 176 3.62 -15.54 -16.97
N VAL A 177 2.49 -15.86 -17.57
CA VAL A 177 1.50 -14.91 -18.07
C VAL A 177 0.29 -14.96 -17.15
N VAL A 178 -0.20 -13.80 -16.73
CA VAL A 178 -1.44 -13.69 -15.96
C VAL A 178 -2.56 -13.34 -16.91
N CYS A 179 -3.57 -14.19 -16.98
CA CYS A 179 -4.76 -14.00 -17.80
C CYS A 179 -5.92 -13.59 -16.90
N ASP A 180 -6.56 -12.48 -17.23
CA ASP A 180 -7.74 -11.98 -16.52
C ASP A 180 -8.98 -12.03 -17.44
N PRO A 181 -9.86 -13.04 -17.30
CA PRO A 181 -11.04 -13.16 -18.15
C PRO A 181 -12.13 -12.13 -17.84
N ASP A 182 -12.02 -11.39 -16.73
CA ASP A 182 -12.94 -10.31 -16.35
C ASP A 182 -12.53 -8.94 -16.91
N ALA A 183 -11.34 -8.83 -17.50
CA ALA A 183 -10.84 -7.58 -18.04
C ALA A 183 -11.51 -7.24 -19.39
N GLU A 184 -11.70 -5.95 -19.64
CA GLU A 184 -12.14 -5.47 -20.96
C GLU A 184 -10.97 -5.58 -21.93
N LEU A 185 -11.22 -6.12 -23.12
CA LEU A 185 -10.19 -6.34 -24.13
C LEU A 185 -9.72 -5.00 -24.71
N VAL A 186 -8.40 -4.77 -24.69
CA VAL A 186 -7.79 -3.58 -25.29
C VAL A 186 -7.04 -3.97 -26.57
N PRO A 187 -7.06 -3.15 -27.64
CA PRO A 187 -6.22 -3.39 -28.81
C PRO A 187 -4.74 -3.55 -28.42
N ASN A 188 -4.08 -4.55 -29.01
CA ASN A 188 -2.69 -4.98 -28.75
C ASN A 188 -2.46 -5.86 -27.50
N GLU A 189 -3.52 -6.32 -26.82
CA GLU A 189 -3.38 -7.36 -25.79
C GLU A 189 -3.32 -8.77 -26.37
N PHE A 190 -2.65 -9.67 -25.65
CA PHE A 190 -2.63 -11.08 -25.99
C PHE A 190 -3.88 -11.77 -25.44
N VAL A 191 -4.68 -12.34 -26.34
CA VAL A 191 -5.86 -13.14 -26.01
C VAL A 191 -5.49 -14.61 -26.21
N GLN A 192 -5.93 -15.45 -25.28
CA GLN A 192 -5.75 -16.90 -25.34
C GLN A 192 -7.04 -17.59 -25.78
#